data_AF-A0A7M7N568-F1
#
_entry.id   AF-A0A7M7N568-F1
#
_cell.length_a   1.000
_cell.length_b   1.000
_cell.length_c   1.000
_cell.angle_alpha   90.00
_cell.angle_beta   90.00
_cell.angle_gamma   90.00
#
_symmetry.space_group_name_H-M   'P 1'
#
loop_
_entity.id
_entity.type
_entity.pdbx_description
1 polymer ?
#
loop_
_entity_poly.entity_id
_entity_poly.type
_entity_poly.pdbx_seq_one_letter_code
_entity_poly.pdbx_strand_id
1 'polypeptide(L)'
;MLVKRPSFLFFLLVCLMGAKICEAQQDPNPIELENGAYNNILIAIHKDVEEDSSIIENIKDIFTAGSSVLFSATNRRVYFGTITILVPPTWSRNSEYQVAQREAYENANVLVTGQQSNHRPFVDNPFKCGRQGRFMHLSKTFLIDQDLPENQFGDSGKVIARQFAKLRWGVFDEDYVPGTDAEPYYQSNAITGDGFEGTRCSSEVHGDLLDENESPCGQNTFGDLPDSCRFVTPANGIGQTAKASLMFASNIHSIDMFCHNVRGQAGYHNYEAPNLQNKKCDYQSVWEVMGKSTDFLYGNSPSLPEDTDTSPNFIVVQPSGSLRIVLVLDTSGSMDGERFDKMIRGAKNFIQSIVPNNSYVAIVEFNYESIVDSYMTELTSVISRKDLASLLPTLADGATCIGCGIVTAIQVAQYNDMDSRGVYLILLSDGEENHGTPIADTMDDIEGSGVIVHSIAFYEADTQLEDLAQMTGGISATCADGGSAQCVISAFVSIIAQRPQSVAASAPIQVQSSTITLDVISLSSIHTTNVMIDAFLGLNTVMTITWTVNPIISVTVRGPDGTVINSTDARYEADSISKIITVTIEEAEV
;
A
#
# COMPACT_ATOMS: atom_id res chain seq x y z
N MET A 1 -17.37 56.82 -20.42
CA MET A 1 -16.05 56.21 -20.16
C MET A 1 -16.06 55.74 -18.71
N LEU A 2 -16.45 54.48 -18.51
CA LEU A 2 -16.61 53.85 -17.18
C LEU A 2 -15.28 53.20 -16.80
N VAL A 3 -14.69 53.66 -15.70
CA VAL A 3 -13.43 53.16 -15.15
C VAL A 3 -13.74 51.89 -14.34
N LYS A 4 -13.33 50.72 -14.83
CA LYS A 4 -13.34 49.46 -14.10
C LYS A 4 -12.25 49.50 -13.01
N ARG A 5 -12.65 49.36 -11.74
CA ARG A 5 -11.76 48.97 -10.64
C ARG A 5 -11.58 47.45 -10.65
N PRO A 6 -10.37 46.90 -10.47
CA PRO A 6 -10.22 45.47 -10.19
C PRO A 6 -10.53 45.23 -8.71
N SER A 7 -11.53 44.39 -8.46
CA SER A 7 -11.81 43.82 -7.14
C SER A 7 -10.86 42.65 -6.91
N PHE A 8 -9.95 42.76 -5.94
CA PHE A 8 -9.20 41.61 -5.44
C PHE A 8 -10.12 40.76 -4.56
N LEU A 9 -10.48 39.58 -5.05
CA LEU A 9 -11.21 38.58 -4.30
C LEU A 9 -10.19 37.81 -3.45
N PHE A 10 -10.17 38.06 -2.15
CA PHE A 10 -9.40 37.27 -1.19
C PHE A 10 -10.14 35.93 -0.99
N PHE A 11 -9.62 34.83 -1.57
CA PHE A 11 -10.08 33.50 -1.20
C PHE A 11 -9.37 33.10 0.11
N LEU A 12 -10.06 33.32 1.24
CA LEU A 12 -9.71 32.69 2.50
C LEU A 12 -10.26 31.26 2.45
N LEU A 13 -9.42 30.29 2.06
CA LEU A 13 -9.76 28.88 2.17
C LEU A 13 -9.66 28.48 3.65
N VAL A 14 -10.76 28.62 4.39
CA VAL A 14 -10.90 28.02 5.72
C VAL A 14 -11.12 26.52 5.52
N CYS A 15 -10.04 25.74 5.59
CA CYS A 15 -10.13 24.30 5.73
C CYS A 15 -10.63 23.99 7.14
N LEU A 16 -11.95 23.88 7.30
CA LEU A 16 -12.57 23.19 8.44
C LEU A 16 -12.35 21.69 8.23
N MET A 17 -11.16 21.19 8.56
CA MET A 17 -10.95 19.76 8.73
C MET A 17 -11.54 19.36 10.08
N GLY A 18 -12.79 18.91 10.06
CA GLY A 18 -13.24 17.96 11.07
C GLY A 18 -12.36 16.72 10.92
N ALA A 19 -11.59 16.39 11.96
CA ALA A 19 -10.74 15.22 12.01
C ALA A 19 -11.59 13.93 11.88
N LYS A 20 -11.82 13.52 10.64
CA LYS A 20 -11.62 12.12 10.28
C LYS A 20 -10.21 12.07 9.74
N ILE A 21 -9.38 11.26 10.37
CA ILE A 21 -8.14 10.77 9.77
C ILE A 21 -8.59 10.16 8.42
N CYS A 22 -8.40 10.90 7.33
CA CYS A 22 -8.26 10.25 6.04
C CYS A 22 -6.94 9.52 6.17
N GLU A 23 -7.00 8.25 6.58
CA GLU A 23 -6.00 7.30 6.09
C GLU A 23 -5.99 7.52 4.58
N ALA A 24 -4.89 8.07 4.07
CA ALA A 24 -4.64 8.10 2.65
C ALA A 24 -4.64 6.64 2.22
N GLN A 25 -5.79 6.14 1.80
CA GLN A 25 -5.93 4.76 1.38
C GLN A 25 -5.10 4.64 0.10
N GLN A 26 -3.91 4.07 0.24
CA GLN A 26 -3.05 3.76 -0.90
C GLN A 26 -3.83 2.85 -1.86
N ASP A 27 -3.65 3.09 -3.15
CA ASP A 27 -4.26 2.25 -4.17
C ASP A 27 -3.77 0.80 -3.98
N PRO A 28 -4.67 -0.18 -4.11
CA PRO A 28 -4.29 -1.59 -3.98
C PRO A 28 -3.25 -1.97 -5.04
N ASN A 29 -2.36 -2.89 -4.68
CA ASN A 29 -1.29 -3.38 -5.54
C ASN A 29 -1.86 -3.82 -6.90
N PRO A 30 -1.35 -3.30 -8.03
CA PRO A 30 -1.96 -3.56 -9.33
C PRO A 30 -1.78 -5.03 -9.71
N ILE A 31 -2.89 -5.72 -9.97
CA ILE A 31 -2.88 -7.09 -10.49
C ILE A 31 -2.83 -7.03 -12.02
N GLU A 32 -1.75 -7.57 -12.58
CA GLU A 32 -1.48 -7.60 -14.00
C GLU A 32 -1.91 -8.93 -14.60
N LEU A 33 -2.41 -8.92 -15.83
CA LEU A 33 -2.83 -10.14 -16.53
C LEU A 33 -2.03 -10.27 -17.81
N GLU A 34 -1.21 -11.30 -17.90
CA GLU A 34 -0.36 -11.56 -19.06
C GLU A 34 -0.52 -13.03 -19.49
N ASN A 35 -0.92 -13.26 -20.74
CA ASN A 35 -1.08 -14.62 -21.30
C ASN A 35 -1.93 -15.57 -20.44
N GLY A 36 -2.96 -15.03 -19.76
CA GLY A 36 -3.84 -15.78 -18.85
C GLY A 36 -3.32 -15.90 -17.41
N ALA A 37 -2.08 -15.52 -17.13
CA ALA A 37 -1.53 -15.53 -15.78
C ALA A 37 -1.76 -14.19 -15.07
N TYR A 38 -2.42 -14.22 -13.90
CA TYR A 38 -2.47 -13.06 -13.01
C TYR A 38 -1.15 -12.94 -12.23
N ASN A 39 -0.42 -11.86 -12.51
CA ASN A 39 0.85 -11.53 -11.88
C ASN A 39 0.70 -10.38 -10.89
N ASN A 40 1.74 -10.20 -10.06
CA ASN A 40 1.80 -9.15 -9.06
C ASN A 40 0.65 -9.20 -8.05
N ILE A 41 0.26 -10.40 -7.61
CA ILE A 41 -0.68 -10.55 -6.49
C ILE A 41 0.11 -10.45 -5.19
N LEU A 42 -0.20 -9.46 -4.35
CA LEU A 42 0.46 -9.26 -3.06
C LEU A 42 -0.41 -9.80 -1.92
N ILE A 43 0.15 -10.75 -1.17
CA ILE A 43 -0.41 -11.30 0.07
C ILE A 43 0.42 -10.79 1.23
N ALA A 44 -0.16 -10.04 2.16
CA ALA A 44 0.56 -9.50 3.32
C ALA A 44 0.06 -10.10 4.63
N ILE A 45 1.01 -10.58 5.44
CA ILE A 45 0.75 -11.11 6.79
C ILE A 45 0.89 -9.96 7.80
N HIS A 46 -0.16 -9.73 8.58
CA HIS A 46 -0.17 -8.65 9.56
C HIS A 46 0.86 -8.90 10.67
N LYS A 47 1.46 -7.83 11.19
CA LYS A 47 2.49 -7.89 12.24
C LYS A 47 2.05 -8.56 13.55
N ASP A 48 0.75 -8.57 13.83
CA ASP A 48 0.17 -9.19 15.03
C ASP A 48 -0.09 -10.69 14.87
N VAL A 49 0.14 -11.26 13.68
CA VAL A 49 0.06 -12.70 13.46
C VAL A 49 1.30 -13.34 14.07
N GLU A 50 1.11 -14.20 15.07
CA GLU A 50 2.22 -14.96 15.67
C GLU A 50 2.91 -15.85 14.63
N GLU A 51 4.25 -15.85 14.66
CA GLU A 51 5.12 -16.59 13.75
C GLU A 51 4.80 -18.09 13.75
N ASP A 52 4.46 -18.60 12.56
CA ASP A 52 4.24 -20.01 12.30
C ASP A 52 4.61 -20.30 10.84
N SER A 53 5.64 -21.12 10.63
CA SER A 53 6.15 -21.44 9.30
C SER A 53 5.12 -22.12 8.40
N SER A 54 4.11 -22.79 8.98
CA SER A 54 3.04 -23.44 8.21
C SER A 54 2.16 -22.44 7.46
N ILE A 55 2.06 -21.19 7.92
CA ILE A 55 1.23 -20.16 7.28
C ILE A 55 1.70 -19.91 5.84
N ILE A 56 3.01 -19.78 5.62
CA ILE A 56 3.56 -19.49 4.29
C ILE A 56 3.32 -20.68 3.35
N GLU A 57 3.56 -21.90 3.82
CA GLU A 57 3.34 -23.11 3.02
C GLU A 57 1.85 -23.33 2.72
N ASN A 58 0.98 -23.13 3.70
CA ASN A 58 -0.47 -23.27 3.50
C ASN A 58 -1.00 -22.18 2.54
N ILE A 59 -0.47 -20.96 2.56
CA ILE A 59 -0.78 -19.94 1.54
C ILE A 59 -0.38 -20.45 0.15
N LYS A 60 0.84 -21.00 0.00
CA LYS A 60 1.29 -21.55 -1.29
C LYS A 60 0.36 -22.67 -1.76
N ASP A 61 0.00 -23.59 -0.88
CA ASP A 61 -0.84 -24.74 -1.21
C ASP A 61 -2.26 -24.32 -1.66
N ILE A 62 -2.93 -23.46 -0.89
CA ILE A 62 -4.30 -23.05 -1.22
C ILE A 62 -4.38 -22.17 -2.46
N PHE A 63 -3.37 -21.32 -2.71
CA PHE A 63 -3.33 -20.52 -3.94
C PHE A 63 -2.94 -21.37 -5.15
N THR A 64 -2.11 -22.40 -4.97
CA THR A 64 -1.84 -23.38 -6.04
C THR A 64 -3.10 -24.15 -6.41
N ALA A 65 -3.84 -24.66 -5.41
CA ALA A 65 -5.13 -25.32 -5.62
C ALA A 65 -6.15 -24.35 -6.26
N GLY A 66 -6.24 -23.12 -5.75
CA GLY A 66 -7.11 -22.08 -6.26
C GLY A 66 -6.80 -21.69 -7.71
N SER A 67 -5.53 -21.71 -8.10
CA SER A 67 -5.09 -21.45 -9.47
C SER A 67 -5.66 -22.48 -10.45
N SER A 68 -5.57 -23.77 -10.12
CA SER A 68 -6.13 -24.86 -10.92
C SER A 68 -7.66 -24.79 -11.02
N VAL A 69 -8.32 -24.46 -9.91
CA VAL A 69 -9.78 -24.25 -9.88
C VAL A 69 -10.19 -23.06 -10.74
N LEU A 70 -9.51 -21.93 -10.62
CA LEU A 70 -9.79 -20.72 -11.39
C LEU A 70 -9.62 -20.98 -12.89
N PHE A 71 -8.56 -21.70 -13.28
CA PHE A 71 -8.31 -22.10 -14.65
C PHE A 71 -9.44 -22.94 -15.22
N SER A 72 -9.84 -23.98 -14.49
CA SER A 72 -10.93 -24.87 -14.90
C SER A 72 -12.26 -24.13 -14.99
N ALA A 73 -12.58 -23.35 -13.95
CA ALA A 73 -13.85 -22.63 -13.84
C ALA A 73 -14.01 -21.51 -14.88
N THR A 74 -12.90 -21.01 -15.42
CA THR A 74 -12.88 -19.98 -16.48
C THR A 74 -12.72 -20.58 -17.88
N ASN A 75 -13.03 -21.86 -18.08
CA ASN A 75 -12.88 -22.55 -19.37
C ASN A 75 -11.43 -22.48 -19.91
N ARG A 76 -10.45 -22.70 -19.01
CA ARG A 76 -9.00 -22.69 -19.27
C ARG A 76 -8.49 -21.34 -19.76
N ARG A 77 -8.87 -20.24 -19.12
CA ARG A 77 -8.51 -18.89 -19.61
C ARG A 77 -7.54 -18.16 -18.70
N VAL A 78 -7.78 -18.21 -17.39
CA VAL A 78 -6.98 -17.46 -16.43
C VAL A 78 -6.61 -18.28 -15.20
N TYR A 79 -5.44 -18.02 -14.65
CA TYR A 79 -4.86 -18.70 -13.50
C TYR A 79 -3.94 -17.75 -12.73
N PHE A 80 -3.41 -18.14 -11.57
CA PHE A 80 -2.45 -17.33 -10.83
C PHE A 80 -1.02 -17.59 -11.35
N GLY A 81 -0.34 -16.51 -11.74
CA GLY A 81 1.04 -16.50 -12.19
C GLY A 81 2.00 -16.22 -11.04
N THR A 82 2.38 -14.97 -10.85
CA THR A 82 3.32 -14.57 -9.78
C THR A 82 2.60 -14.02 -8.55
N ILE A 83 2.90 -14.60 -7.38
CA ILE A 83 2.36 -14.20 -6.09
C ILE A 83 3.52 -13.83 -5.16
N THR A 84 3.45 -12.63 -4.59
CA THR A 84 4.40 -12.17 -3.58
C THR A 84 3.78 -12.28 -2.18
N ILE A 85 4.47 -12.93 -1.25
CA ILE A 85 4.08 -13.07 0.16
C ILE A 85 4.97 -12.15 0.99
N LEU A 86 4.37 -11.10 1.54
CA LEU A 86 5.01 -10.18 2.48
C LEU A 86 4.89 -10.71 3.91
N VAL A 87 6.03 -11.14 4.45
CA VAL A 87 6.18 -11.59 5.84
C VAL A 87 6.42 -10.37 6.74
N PRO A 88 5.76 -10.27 7.90
CA PRO A 88 5.93 -9.14 8.77
C PRO A 88 7.34 -9.14 9.37
N PRO A 89 7.81 -7.96 9.77
CA PRO A 89 9.12 -7.84 10.39
C PRO A 89 9.17 -8.29 11.85
N THR A 90 8.00 -8.56 12.46
CA THR A 90 7.91 -9.16 13.80
C THR A 90 8.34 -10.63 13.81
N TRP A 91 8.37 -11.27 12.64
CA TRP A 91 8.88 -12.64 12.48
C TRP A 91 10.39 -12.66 12.33
N SER A 92 10.98 -13.79 12.69
CA SER A 92 12.41 -14.03 12.57
C SER A 92 12.89 -13.89 11.12
N ARG A 93 14.11 -13.36 10.94
CA ARG A 93 14.76 -13.27 9.64
C ARG A 93 15.03 -14.65 9.07
N ASN A 94 14.70 -14.84 7.79
CA ASN A 94 15.08 -16.02 7.03
C ASN A 94 15.89 -15.60 5.79
N SER A 95 17.03 -16.25 5.56
CA SER A 95 17.91 -16.00 4.41
C SER A 95 17.28 -16.36 3.06
N GLU A 96 16.22 -17.17 3.06
CA GLU A 96 15.46 -17.51 1.85
C GLU A 96 14.50 -16.38 1.43
N TYR A 97 14.19 -15.45 2.33
CA TYR A 97 13.31 -14.33 2.02
C TYR A 97 14.09 -13.22 1.34
N GLN A 98 13.51 -12.68 0.27
CA GLN A 98 14.06 -11.52 -0.41
C GLN A 98 13.71 -10.25 0.37
N VAL A 99 14.48 -9.18 0.16
CA VAL A 99 14.15 -7.88 0.75
C VAL A 99 12.94 -7.31 0.02
N ALA A 100 11.90 -6.94 0.78
CA ALA A 100 10.76 -6.23 0.20
C ALA A 100 11.25 -4.92 -0.47
N GLN A 101 10.60 -4.50 -1.54
CA GLN A 101 10.88 -3.25 -2.25
C GLN A 101 9.70 -2.29 -2.09
N ARG A 102 8.56 -2.62 -2.69
CA ARG A 102 7.37 -1.77 -2.71
C ARG A 102 6.19 -2.42 -1.99
N GLU A 103 6.35 -3.67 -1.60
CA GLU A 103 5.34 -4.44 -0.89
C GLU A 103 5.09 -3.85 0.49
N ALA A 104 3.84 -3.46 0.73
CA ALA A 104 3.36 -2.94 2.00
C ALA A 104 2.13 -3.73 2.45
N TYR A 105 1.79 -3.66 3.73
CA TYR A 105 0.56 -4.29 4.20
C TYR A 105 -0.67 -3.52 3.70
N GLU A 106 -0.56 -2.20 3.65
CA GLU A 106 -1.63 -1.24 3.35
C GLU A 106 -2.10 -1.30 1.89
N ASN A 107 -1.22 -1.71 0.97
CA ASN A 107 -1.53 -1.85 -0.45
C ASN A 107 -1.77 -3.31 -0.88
N ALA A 108 -1.68 -4.29 0.01
CA ALA A 108 -1.80 -5.70 -0.37
C ALA A 108 -3.21 -6.09 -0.89
N ASN A 109 -3.24 -7.01 -1.86
CA ASN A 109 -4.48 -7.53 -2.42
C ASN A 109 -5.17 -8.51 -1.46
N VAL A 110 -4.38 -9.23 -0.68
CA VAL A 110 -4.84 -10.23 0.28
C VAL A 110 -4.19 -9.95 1.64
N LEU A 111 -5.01 -9.81 2.67
CA LEU A 111 -4.57 -9.54 4.04
C LEU A 111 -4.73 -10.78 4.90
N VAL A 112 -3.70 -11.16 5.65
CA VAL A 112 -3.73 -12.27 6.61
C VAL A 112 -3.67 -11.71 8.03
N THR A 113 -4.68 -12.02 8.85
CA THR A 113 -4.76 -11.54 10.24
C THR A 113 -4.88 -12.67 11.26
N GLY A 114 -4.59 -12.37 12.53
CA GLY A 114 -4.51 -13.36 13.62
C GLY A 114 -5.87 -13.85 14.09
N GLN A 115 -6.54 -13.09 14.98
CA GLN A 115 -7.81 -13.48 15.57
C GLN A 115 -8.97 -12.62 15.11
N GLN A 116 -10.03 -13.28 14.65
CA GLN A 116 -11.33 -12.72 14.33
C GLN A 116 -12.42 -13.63 14.91
N SER A 117 -13.59 -13.07 15.19
CA SER A 117 -14.77 -13.86 15.60
C SER A 117 -15.33 -14.72 14.46
N ASN A 118 -15.03 -14.36 13.20
CA ASN A 118 -15.37 -15.10 12.00
C ASN A 118 -14.11 -15.42 11.21
N HIS A 119 -13.83 -16.71 11.00
CA HIS A 119 -12.65 -17.19 10.29
C HIS A 119 -12.87 -17.35 8.78
N ARG A 120 -14.10 -17.16 8.29
CA ARG A 120 -14.43 -17.33 6.87
C ARG A 120 -13.73 -16.26 6.01
N PRO A 121 -13.02 -16.66 4.93
CA PRO A 121 -12.50 -15.71 3.95
C PRO A 121 -13.58 -14.80 3.37
N PHE A 122 -13.26 -13.53 3.19
CA PHE A 122 -14.17 -12.56 2.58
C PHE A 122 -13.41 -11.55 1.72
N VAL A 123 -14.17 -10.78 0.94
CA VAL A 123 -13.64 -9.63 0.19
C VAL A 123 -14.38 -8.39 0.65
N ASP A 124 -13.62 -7.34 0.99
CA ASP A 124 -14.18 -6.02 1.19
C ASP A 124 -14.44 -5.38 -0.18
N ASN A 125 -15.71 -5.31 -0.59
CA ASN A 125 -16.11 -4.72 -1.87
C ASN A 125 -17.24 -3.71 -1.67
N PRO A 126 -16.91 -2.44 -1.36
CA PRO A 126 -17.91 -1.37 -1.23
C PRO A 126 -18.41 -0.84 -2.59
N PHE A 127 -17.92 -1.38 -3.71
CA PHE A 127 -18.19 -0.85 -5.04
C PHE A 127 -19.38 -1.53 -5.71
N LYS A 128 -19.77 -1.00 -6.88
CA LYS A 128 -20.85 -1.56 -7.71
C LYS A 128 -20.38 -2.83 -8.43
N CYS A 129 -21.34 -3.61 -8.93
CA CYS A 129 -21.06 -4.77 -9.77
C CYS A 129 -20.06 -4.48 -10.90
N GLY A 130 -19.16 -5.43 -11.16
CA GLY A 130 -18.15 -5.30 -12.22
C GLY A 130 -16.92 -4.47 -11.83
N ARG A 131 -16.79 -4.05 -10.56
CA ARG A 131 -15.67 -3.24 -10.05
C ARG A 131 -14.82 -4.06 -9.08
N GLN A 132 -13.51 -3.98 -9.26
CA GLN A 132 -12.53 -4.62 -8.38
C GLN A 132 -12.77 -4.19 -6.92
N GLY A 133 -12.79 -5.16 -5.99
CA GLY A 133 -12.85 -4.95 -4.56
C GLY A 133 -11.56 -4.34 -3.99
N ARG A 134 -11.59 -3.97 -2.70
CA ARG A 134 -10.44 -3.35 -2.02
C ARG A 134 -9.37 -4.39 -1.68
N PHE A 135 -9.75 -5.44 -0.95
CA PHE A 135 -8.85 -6.52 -0.58
C PHE A 135 -9.64 -7.80 -0.24
N MET A 136 -8.97 -8.94 -0.35
CA MET A 136 -9.38 -10.21 0.23
C MET A 136 -8.80 -10.32 1.63
N HIS A 137 -9.54 -10.93 2.55
CA HIS A 137 -9.09 -11.18 3.91
C HIS A 137 -9.10 -12.68 4.21
N LEU A 138 -7.98 -13.17 4.75
CA LEU A 138 -7.79 -14.52 5.26
C LEU A 138 -7.44 -14.47 6.75
N SER A 139 -7.92 -15.43 7.53
CA SER A 139 -7.57 -15.55 8.94
C SER A 139 -6.48 -16.61 9.14
N LYS A 140 -5.62 -16.45 10.16
CA LYS A 140 -4.63 -17.46 10.57
C LYS A 140 -5.30 -18.82 10.79
N THR A 141 -6.46 -18.82 11.44
CA THR A 141 -7.22 -20.06 11.69
C THR A 141 -7.65 -20.75 10.40
N PHE A 142 -8.13 -20.03 9.40
CA PHE A 142 -8.46 -20.61 8.09
C PHE A 142 -7.24 -21.25 7.40
N LEU A 143 -6.04 -20.69 7.62
CA LEU A 143 -4.82 -21.19 7.01
C LEU A 143 -4.25 -22.42 7.73
N ILE A 144 -4.35 -22.50 9.05
CA ILE A 144 -3.64 -23.52 9.86
C ILE A 144 -4.56 -24.64 10.34
N ASP A 145 -5.80 -24.32 10.70
CA ASP A 145 -6.68 -25.26 11.36
C ASP A 145 -7.38 -26.15 10.32
N GLN A 146 -6.72 -27.26 9.97
CA GLN A 146 -7.25 -28.31 9.11
C GLN A 146 -8.32 -29.18 9.82
N ASP A 147 -8.45 -29.05 11.15
CA ASP A 147 -9.44 -29.76 11.96
C ASP A 147 -10.77 -28.99 12.03
N LEU A 148 -10.82 -27.72 11.58
CA LEU A 148 -12.07 -27.09 11.22
C LEU A 148 -12.70 -27.97 10.13
N PRO A 149 -13.89 -28.54 10.38
CA PRO A 149 -14.45 -29.52 9.47
C PRO A 149 -14.40 -29.01 8.03
N GLU A 150 -13.91 -29.83 7.09
CA GLU A 150 -13.92 -29.55 5.65
C GLU A 150 -15.32 -29.07 5.16
N ASN A 151 -16.36 -29.46 5.91
CA ASN A 151 -17.75 -29.06 5.73
C ASN A 151 -18.10 -27.61 6.14
N GLN A 152 -17.25 -26.87 6.85
CA GLN A 152 -17.52 -25.48 7.30
C GLN A 152 -17.14 -24.43 6.24
N PHE A 153 -16.07 -24.66 5.46
CA PHE A 153 -15.63 -23.72 4.41
C PHE A 153 -15.69 -24.30 2.99
N GLY A 154 -15.62 -25.63 2.85
CA GLY A 154 -15.48 -26.31 1.56
C GLY A 154 -14.03 -26.39 1.09
N ASP A 155 -13.85 -26.84 -0.16
CA ASP A 155 -12.53 -26.97 -0.79
C ASP A 155 -11.80 -25.62 -0.81
N SER A 156 -10.59 -25.57 -0.26
CA SER A 156 -9.82 -24.33 -0.09
C SER A 156 -9.50 -23.66 -1.42
N GLY A 157 -9.20 -24.43 -2.48
CA GLY A 157 -9.00 -23.93 -3.83
C GLY A 157 -10.25 -23.25 -4.38
N LYS A 158 -11.43 -23.86 -4.20
CA LYS A 158 -12.73 -23.26 -4.56
C LYS A 158 -13.04 -22.00 -3.74
N VAL A 159 -12.70 -21.98 -2.45
CA VAL A 159 -12.86 -20.79 -1.61
C VAL A 159 -12.01 -19.63 -2.12
N ILE A 160 -10.73 -19.89 -2.44
CA ILE A 160 -9.82 -18.87 -2.98
C ILE A 160 -10.30 -18.40 -4.35
N ALA A 161 -10.66 -19.29 -5.28
CA ALA A 161 -11.18 -18.91 -6.59
C ALA A 161 -12.47 -18.08 -6.48
N ARG A 162 -13.38 -18.45 -5.56
CA ARG A 162 -14.60 -17.69 -5.26
C ARG A 162 -14.30 -16.30 -4.74
N GLN A 163 -13.41 -16.16 -3.75
CA GLN A 163 -13.06 -14.84 -3.22
C GLN A 163 -12.30 -14.02 -4.27
N PHE A 164 -11.42 -14.62 -5.05
CA PHE A 164 -10.69 -13.92 -6.10
C PHE A 164 -11.64 -13.38 -7.17
N ALA A 165 -12.68 -14.12 -7.57
CA ALA A 165 -13.71 -13.63 -8.48
C ALA A 165 -14.40 -12.37 -7.93
N LYS A 166 -14.76 -12.34 -6.63
CA LYS A 166 -15.30 -11.14 -5.96
C LYS A 166 -14.32 -9.98 -5.96
N LEU A 167 -13.04 -10.27 -5.67
CA LEU A 167 -11.97 -9.28 -5.62
C LEU A 167 -11.74 -8.69 -7.01
N ARG A 168 -11.46 -9.50 -8.03
CA ARG A 168 -11.03 -9.02 -9.34
C ARG A 168 -12.18 -8.50 -10.20
N TRP A 169 -13.30 -9.22 -10.25
CA TRP A 169 -14.39 -8.90 -11.19
C TRP A 169 -15.59 -8.21 -10.54
N GLY A 170 -15.60 -8.07 -9.21
CA GLY A 170 -16.70 -7.39 -8.53
C GLY A 170 -18.04 -8.11 -8.66
N VAL A 171 -18.01 -9.44 -8.59
CA VAL A 171 -19.22 -10.29 -8.56
C VAL A 171 -19.61 -10.62 -7.11
N PHE A 172 -20.84 -11.09 -6.92
CA PHE A 172 -21.41 -11.33 -5.60
C PHE A 172 -21.87 -12.78 -5.43
N ASP A 173 -22.14 -13.15 -4.18
CA ASP A 173 -22.63 -14.46 -3.80
C ASP A 173 -23.98 -14.79 -4.49
N GLU A 174 -24.08 -16.03 -4.96
CA GLU A 174 -25.26 -16.58 -5.64
C GLU A 174 -26.06 -17.56 -4.75
N ASP A 175 -25.62 -17.76 -3.50
CA ASP A 175 -26.34 -18.37 -2.39
C ASP A 175 -27.04 -17.32 -1.50
N TYR A 176 -27.82 -17.80 -0.53
CA TYR A 176 -28.45 -16.97 0.49
C TYR A 176 -27.44 -16.58 1.57
N VAL A 177 -27.26 -15.29 1.80
CA VAL A 177 -26.38 -14.74 2.85
C VAL A 177 -27.22 -14.00 3.89
N PRO A 178 -27.38 -14.55 5.11
CA PRO A 178 -28.16 -13.91 6.17
C PRO A 178 -27.67 -12.48 6.50
N GLY A 179 -28.59 -11.58 6.80
CA GLY A 179 -28.28 -10.18 7.14
C GLY A 179 -27.95 -9.30 5.92
N THR A 180 -28.14 -9.80 4.71
CA THR A 180 -28.00 -9.04 3.47
C THR A 180 -29.35 -8.89 2.77
N ASP A 181 -29.38 -8.18 1.64
CA ASP A 181 -30.59 -8.07 0.83
C ASP A 181 -30.93 -9.38 0.09
N ALA A 182 -30.17 -10.48 0.21
CA ALA A 182 -30.56 -11.75 -0.38
C ALA A 182 -31.77 -12.36 0.33
N GLU A 183 -32.65 -13.02 -0.42
CA GLU A 183 -33.77 -13.78 0.15
C GLU A 183 -33.48 -15.29 0.08
N PRO A 184 -33.95 -16.10 1.04
CA PRO A 184 -33.65 -17.53 1.08
C PRO A 184 -34.44 -18.36 0.06
N TYR A 185 -35.59 -17.85 -0.39
CA TYR A 185 -36.50 -18.50 -1.34
C TYR A 185 -37.25 -17.45 -2.17
N TYR A 186 -37.95 -17.89 -3.21
CA TYR A 186 -38.81 -17.06 -4.06
C TYR A 186 -39.93 -17.88 -4.69
N GLN A 187 -40.97 -17.21 -5.19
CA GLN A 187 -42.00 -17.87 -6.02
C GLN A 187 -41.55 -17.86 -7.48
N SER A 188 -41.38 -19.04 -8.08
CA SER A 188 -40.97 -19.14 -9.48
C SER A 188 -42.17 -19.12 -10.41
N ASN A 189 -42.07 -18.37 -11.50
CA ASN A 189 -43.09 -18.34 -12.54
C ASN A 189 -43.10 -19.63 -13.39
N ALA A 190 -42.06 -20.46 -13.27
CA ALA A 190 -41.89 -21.68 -14.06
C ALA A 190 -42.67 -22.88 -13.49
N ILE A 191 -43.11 -22.82 -12.23
CA ILE A 191 -43.89 -23.87 -11.59
C ILE A 191 -45.38 -23.51 -11.67
N THR A 192 -46.20 -24.36 -12.28
CA THR A 192 -47.66 -24.19 -12.27
C THR A 192 -48.22 -24.58 -10.88
N GLY A 193 -48.61 -23.61 -10.08
CA GLY A 193 -49.07 -23.75 -8.69
C GLY A 193 -48.25 -22.86 -7.73
N ASP A 194 -48.65 -22.75 -6.45
CA ASP A 194 -47.98 -21.95 -5.41
C ASP A 194 -46.59 -22.53 -4.98
N GLY A 195 -45.73 -22.84 -5.96
CA GLY A 195 -44.45 -23.49 -5.75
C GLY A 195 -43.35 -22.50 -5.40
N PHE A 196 -42.78 -22.65 -4.20
CA PHE A 196 -41.60 -21.92 -3.77
C PHE A 196 -40.32 -22.63 -4.22
N GLU A 197 -39.34 -21.86 -4.66
CA GLU A 197 -38.01 -22.30 -5.03
C GLU A 197 -36.97 -21.71 -4.08
N GLY A 198 -35.94 -22.49 -3.77
CA GLY A 198 -34.81 -22.02 -2.97
C GLY A 198 -33.82 -21.21 -3.79
N THR A 199 -33.24 -20.17 -3.18
CA THR A 199 -32.25 -19.30 -3.83
C THR A 199 -30.97 -20.08 -4.17
N ARG A 200 -30.72 -20.24 -5.47
CA ARG A 200 -29.55 -20.93 -6.02
C ARG A 200 -29.23 -20.46 -7.44
N CYS A 201 -27.95 -20.48 -7.80
CA CYS A 201 -27.49 -20.02 -9.13
C CYS A 201 -28.07 -20.81 -10.30
N SER A 202 -28.30 -22.12 -10.12
CA SER A 202 -28.84 -22.97 -11.18
C SER A 202 -29.96 -23.83 -10.62
N SER A 203 -31.08 -23.89 -11.33
CA SER A 203 -32.23 -24.71 -10.95
C SER A 203 -31.93 -26.22 -10.96
N GLU A 204 -30.88 -26.65 -11.67
CA GLU A 204 -30.40 -28.03 -11.71
C GLU A 204 -29.80 -28.49 -10.37
N VAL A 205 -29.36 -27.57 -9.52
CA VAL A 205 -28.89 -27.92 -8.17
C VAL A 205 -30.08 -28.39 -7.35
N HIS A 206 -30.18 -29.69 -7.10
CA HIS A 206 -31.23 -30.28 -6.28
C HIS A 206 -30.99 -30.09 -4.78
N GLY A 207 -32.09 -29.88 -4.05
CA GLY A 207 -32.13 -29.70 -2.60
C GLY A 207 -33.56 -29.38 -2.17
N ASP A 208 -33.75 -29.22 -0.86
CA ASP A 208 -35.05 -29.00 -0.25
C ASP A 208 -35.08 -27.68 0.52
N LEU A 209 -36.28 -27.09 0.64
CA LEU A 209 -36.52 -25.95 1.52
C LEU A 209 -36.80 -26.47 2.92
N LEU A 210 -35.85 -26.26 3.83
CA LEU A 210 -35.89 -26.77 5.21
C LEU A 210 -35.84 -25.63 6.23
N ASP A 211 -36.49 -25.82 7.37
CA ASP A 211 -36.45 -24.91 8.51
C ASP A 211 -35.18 -25.10 9.38
N GLU A 212 -35.13 -24.45 10.54
CA GLU A 212 -34.04 -24.60 11.53
C GLU A 212 -33.92 -26.01 12.13
N ASN A 213 -34.97 -26.81 12.07
CA ASN A 213 -35.03 -28.19 12.57
C ASN A 213 -34.88 -29.23 11.45
N GLU A 214 -34.38 -28.82 10.28
CA GLU A 214 -34.23 -29.65 9.08
C GLU A 214 -35.56 -30.28 8.59
N SER A 215 -36.70 -29.66 8.92
CA SER A 215 -38.02 -30.12 8.51
C SER A 215 -38.48 -29.39 7.24
N PRO A 216 -39.19 -30.06 6.31
CA PRO A 216 -39.73 -29.41 5.12
C PRO A 216 -40.60 -28.19 5.46
N CYS A 217 -40.32 -27.06 4.82
CA CYS A 217 -41.07 -25.84 5.08
C CYS A 217 -42.52 -25.96 4.58
N GLY A 218 -43.47 -25.53 5.42
CA GLY A 218 -44.88 -25.37 5.05
C GLY A 218 -45.29 -23.91 4.97
N GLN A 219 -46.25 -23.59 4.11
CA GLN A 219 -46.81 -22.24 4.03
C GLN A 219 -47.55 -21.85 5.32
N ASN A 220 -47.42 -20.59 5.70
CA ASN A 220 -48.18 -19.97 6.78
C ASN A 220 -49.61 -19.61 6.32
N THR A 221 -50.42 -19.04 7.21
CA THR A 221 -51.81 -18.65 6.92
C THR A 221 -51.96 -17.56 5.84
N PHE A 222 -50.88 -16.86 5.51
CA PHE A 222 -50.82 -15.82 4.47
C PHE A 222 -50.30 -16.35 3.13
N GLY A 223 -49.88 -17.62 3.07
CA GLY A 223 -49.36 -18.26 1.86
C GLY A 223 -47.84 -18.14 1.68
N ASP A 224 -47.12 -17.54 2.63
CA ASP A 224 -45.66 -17.38 2.60
C ASP A 224 -44.94 -18.49 3.38
N LEU A 225 -43.66 -18.73 3.11
CA LEU A 225 -42.84 -19.62 3.93
C LEU A 225 -42.28 -18.89 5.16
N PRO A 226 -41.97 -19.59 6.26
CA PRO A 226 -41.32 -18.99 7.42
C PRO A 226 -39.96 -18.36 7.07
N ASP A 227 -39.57 -17.30 7.79
CA ASP A 227 -38.26 -16.64 7.61
C ASP A 227 -37.07 -17.58 7.90
N SER A 228 -37.29 -18.62 8.71
CA SER A 228 -36.29 -19.65 9.02
C SER A 228 -36.06 -20.65 7.88
N CYS A 229 -36.91 -20.62 6.86
CA CYS A 229 -36.84 -21.52 5.72
C CYS A 229 -35.66 -21.17 4.82
N ARG A 230 -34.83 -22.16 4.49
CA ARG A 230 -33.66 -21.99 3.63
C ARG A 230 -33.47 -23.18 2.70
N PHE A 231 -32.85 -22.93 1.54
CA PHE A 231 -32.46 -23.99 0.63
C PHE A 231 -31.30 -24.78 1.21
N VAL A 232 -31.48 -26.08 1.36
CA VAL A 232 -30.48 -27.00 1.89
C VAL A 232 -30.25 -28.11 0.88
N THR A 233 -28.99 -28.28 0.48
CA THR A 233 -28.59 -29.45 -0.32
C THR A 233 -28.36 -30.65 0.59
N PRO A 234 -28.46 -31.89 0.09
CA PRO A 234 -28.04 -33.06 0.85
C PRO A 234 -26.63 -32.86 1.42
N ALA A 235 -26.35 -33.41 2.62
CA ALA A 235 -25.08 -33.19 3.31
C ALA A 235 -23.87 -33.36 2.37
N ASN A 236 -23.01 -32.33 2.30
CA ASN A 236 -21.84 -32.24 1.41
C ASN A 236 -22.13 -32.46 -0.09
N GLY A 237 -23.37 -32.23 -0.54
CA GLY A 237 -23.78 -32.45 -1.92
C GLY A 237 -23.74 -33.92 -2.35
N ILE A 238 -23.87 -34.88 -1.42
CA ILE A 238 -23.90 -36.30 -1.77
C ILE A 238 -25.02 -36.57 -2.80
N GLY A 239 -24.65 -37.17 -3.93
CA GLY A 239 -25.57 -37.43 -5.04
C GLY A 239 -25.82 -36.24 -5.96
N GLN A 240 -25.24 -35.07 -5.68
CA GLN A 240 -25.30 -33.91 -6.55
C GLN A 240 -24.42 -34.11 -7.79
N THR A 241 -24.99 -33.83 -8.96
CA THR A 241 -24.27 -33.91 -10.26
C THR A 241 -24.38 -32.61 -11.06
N ALA A 242 -25.19 -31.66 -10.60
CA ALA A 242 -25.36 -30.38 -11.25
C ALA A 242 -24.04 -29.60 -11.33
N LYS A 243 -23.81 -29.01 -12.51
CA LYS A 243 -22.76 -28.01 -12.72
C LYS A 243 -23.33 -26.64 -12.43
N ALA A 244 -22.66 -25.87 -11.57
CA ALA A 244 -23.12 -24.56 -11.15
C ALA A 244 -21.95 -23.66 -10.77
N SER A 245 -22.27 -22.44 -10.38
CA SER A 245 -21.29 -21.42 -10.04
C SER A 245 -20.60 -21.67 -8.69
N LEU A 246 -19.29 -21.44 -8.63
CA LEU A 246 -18.51 -21.35 -7.39
C LEU A 246 -19.06 -20.27 -6.45
N MET A 247 -19.75 -19.26 -6.99
CA MET A 247 -20.42 -18.22 -6.20
C MET A 247 -21.64 -18.72 -5.44
N PHE A 248 -22.16 -19.92 -5.76
CA PHE A 248 -23.19 -20.58 -4.97
C PHE A 248 -22.57 -21.37 -3.81
N ALA A 249 -21.71 -22.35 -4.06
CA ALA A 249 -21.14 -23.17 -2.99
C ALA A 249 -19.72 -23.68 -3.29
N SER A 250 -18.86 -23.71 -2.27
CA SER A 250 -17.48 -24.22 -2.31
C SER A 250 -17.33 -25.64 -1.76
N ASN A 251 -18.33 -26.16 -1.05
CA ASN A 251 -18.31 -27.47 -0.40
C ASN A 251 -18.97 -28.60 -1.21
N ILE A 252 -19.50 -28.30 -2.40
CA ILE A 252 -20.12 -29.30 -3.29
C ILE A 252 -19.14 -29.65 -4.40
N HIS A 253 -18.79 -30.94 -4.51
CA HIS A 253 -17.75 -31.38 -5.46
C HIS A 253 -18.09 -31.08 -6.93
N SER A 254 -19.34 -31.29 -7.34
CA SER A 254 -19.78 -31.10 -8.74
C SER A 254 -19.77 -29.64 -9.21
N ILE A 255 -19.68 -28.67 -8.29
CA ILE A 255 -19.67 -27.24 -8.59
C ILE A 255 -18.24 -26.79 -8.88
N ASP A 256 -17.94 -26.49 -10.13
CA ASP A 256 -16.57 -26.24 -10.60
C ASP A 256 -16.48 -25.17 -11.71
N MET A 257 -17.52 -24.34 -11.88
CA MET A 257 -17.55 -23.31 -12.92
C MET A 257 -18.13 -21.99 -12.43
N PHE A 258 -18.32 -21.02 -13.32
CA PHE A 258 -19.20 -19.87 -13.09
C PHE A 258 -20.44 -20.00 -13.97
N CYS A 259 -21.62 -19.72 -13.40
CA CYS A 259 -22.87 -19.79 -14.18
C CYS A 259 -22.83 -18.80 -15.35
N HIS A 260 -23.48 -19.18 -16.44
CA HIS A 260 -23.54 -18.40 -17.68
C HIS A 260 -24.96 -18.34 -18.24
N ASN A 261 -25.19 -17.49 -19.24
CA ASN A 261 -26.51 -17.22 -19.83
C ASN A 261 -26.84 -18.09 -21.06
N VAL A 262 -26.13 -19.21 -21.27
CA VAL A 262 -26.32 -20.07 -22.45
C VAL A 262 -27.36 -21.13 -22.15
N ARG A 263 -28.57 -20.94 -22.70
CA ARG A 263 -29.72 -21.80 -22.43
C ARG A 263 -29.49 -23.24 -22.89
N GLY A 264 -29.89 -24.21 -22.05
CA GLY A 264 -29.82 -25.64 -22.37
C GLY A 264 -28.43 -26.26 -22.20
N GLN A 265 -27.48 -25.52 -21.63
CA GLN A 265 -26.18 -26.04 -21.19
C GLN A 265 -26.13 -26.06 -19.65
N ALA A 266 -25.38 -27.01 -19.10
CA ALA A 266 -25.19 -27.13 -17.66
C ALA A 266 -24.52 -25.87 -17.11
N GLY A 267 -24.90 -25.41 -15.92
CA GLY A 267 -24.46 -24.12 -15.39
C GLY A 267 -25.26 -22.91 -15.91
N TYR A 268 -26.42 -23.15 -16.53
CA TYR A 268 -27.33 -22.06 -16.89
C TYR A 268 -27.78 -21.27 -15.66
N HIS A 269 -27.65 -19.96 -15.76
CA HIS A 269 -27.94 -18.99 -14.70
C HIS A 269 -29.45 -18.83 -14.44
N ASN A 270 -29.81 -18.91 -13.18
CA ASN A 270 -31.14 -18.66 -12.66
C ASN A 270 -31.30 -17.18 -12.30
N TYR A 271 -31.80 -16.40 -13.25
CA TYR A 271 -32.03 -14.96 -13.07
C TYR A 271 -33.21 -14.65 -12.12
N GLU A 272 -34.09 -15.61 -11.82
CA GLU A 272 -35.23 -15.39 -10.90
C GLU A 272 -34.81 -15.41 -9.42
N ALA A 273 -33.69 -16.08 -9.10
CA ALA A 273 -33.24 -16.23 -7.72
C ALA A 273 -32.87 -14.87 -7.09
N PRO A 274 -33.41 -14.51 -5.91
CA PRO A 274 -33.15 -13.23 -5.26
C PRO A 274 -31.82 -13.22 -4.48
N ASN A 275 -30.73 -13.70 -5.10
CA ASN A 275 -29.38 -13.64 -4.54
C ASN A 275 -28.72 -12.25 -4.76
N LEU A 276 -27.57 -12.02 -4.11
CA LEU A 276 -26.88 -10.73 -4.19
C LEU A 276 -26.38 -10.43 -5.60
N GLN A 277 -25.91 -11.43 -6.33
CA GLN A 277 -25.48 -11.27 -7.73
C GLN A 277 -26.62 -10.69 -8.58
N ASN A 278 -27.80 -11.31 -8.57
CA ASN A 278 -28.93 -10.86 -9.35
C ASN A 278 -29.42 -9.45 -8.93
N LYS A 279 -29.48 -9.20 -7.62
CA LYS A 279 -29.91 -7.90 -7.08
C LYS A 279 -28.93 -6.76 -7.38
N LYS A 280 -27.63 -7.02 -7.46
CA LYS A 280 -26.58 -6.00 -7.63
C LYS A 280 -26.03 -5.88 -9.05
N CYS A 281 -26.20 -6.90 -9.88
CA CYS A 281 -25.64 -7.00 -11.23
C CYS A 281 -26.70 -7.03 -12.34
N ASP A 282 -27.86 -6.41 -12.11
CA ASP A 282 -28.96 -6.36 -13.09
C ASP A 282 -29.33 -7.75 -13.62
N TYR A 283 -29.43 -8.74 -12.72
CA TYR A 283 -29.78 -10.14 -13.03
C TYR A 283 -28.79 -10.89 -13.94
N GLN A 284 -27.60 -10.33 -14.18
CA GLN A 284 -26.56 -10.95 -15.00
C GLN A 284 -25.87 -12.08 -14.26
N SER A 285 -25.58 -13.16 -15.01
CA SER A 285 -24.73 -14.24 -14.54
C SER A 285 -23.31 -13.76 -14.24
N VAL A 286 -22.61 -14.49 -13.37
CA VAL A 286 -21.19 -14.21 -13.08
C VAL A 286 -20.34 -14.18 -14.35
N TRP A 287 -20.59 -15.10 -15.29
CA TRP A 287 -19.86 -15.14 -16.57
C TRP A 287 -20.08 -13.89 -17.43
N GLU A 288 -21.30 -13.34 -17.44
CA GLU A 288 -21.61 -12.11 -18.19
C GLU A 288 -20.91 -10.88 -17.59
N VAL A 289 -20.84 -10.79 -16.26
CA VAL A 289 -20.12 -9.69 -15.59
C VAL A 289 -18.62 -9.82 -15.84
N MET A 290 -18.07 -11.02 -15.62
CA MET A 290 -16.65 -11.33 -15.87
C MET A 290 -16.26 -11.05 -17.33
N GLY A 291 -17.09 -11.45 -18.29
CA GLY A 291 -16.84 -11.25 -19.73
C GLY A 291 -16.77 -9.79 -20.17
N LYS A 292 -17.29 -8.86 -19.36
CA LYS A 292 -17.23 -7.40 -19.57
C LYS A 292 -16.06 -6.73 -18.87
N SER A 293 -15.28 -7.47 -18.08
CA SER A 293 -14.07 -6.94 -17.45
C SER A 293 -12.95 -6.78 -18.49
N THR A 294 -11.97 -5.93 -18.18
CA THR A 294 -10.76 -5.73 -19.00
C THR A 294 -9.99 -7.03 -19.25
N ASP A 295 -10.14 -8.00 -18.36
CA ASP A 295 -9.46 -9.29 -18.43
C ASP A 295 -9.97 -10.16 -19.59
N PHE A 296 -11.25 -10.04 -19.96
CA PHE A 296 -11.90 -10.89 -20.97
C PHE A 296 -12.42 -10.13 -22.18
N LEU A 297 -12.60 -8.80 -22.05
CA LEU A 297 -13.00 -7.95 -23.17
C LEU A 297 -12.04 -8.11 -24.35
N TYR A 298 -12.60 -8.03 -25.56
CA TYR A 298 -11.86 -8.11 -26.82
C TYR A 298 -11.00 -9.37 -26.99
N GLY A 299 -11.27 -10.44 -26.23
CA GLY A 299 -10.55 -11.69 -26.33
C GLY A 299 -9.18 -11.70 -25.62
N ASN A 300 -8.95 -10.77 -24.68
CA ASN A 300 -7.69 -10.66 -23.92
C ASN A 300 -7.27 -11.94 -23.19
N SER A 301 -8.23 -12.79 -22.81
CA SER A 301 -7.97 -14.11 -22.20
C SER A 301 -8.53 -15.25 -23.07
N PRO A 302 -7.84 -15.67 -24.14
CA PRO A 302 -8.24 -16.82 -24.95
C PRO A 302 -8.14 -18.12 -24.13
N SER A 303 -8.77 -19.20 -24.61
CA SER A 303 -8.63 -20.52 -23.97
C SER A 303 -7.24 -21.08 -24.26
N LEU A 304 -6.60 -21.60 -23.22
CA LEU A 304 -5.26 -22.17 -23.22
C LEU A 304 -5.31 -23.71 -23.30
N PRO A 305 -4.17 -24.36 -23.64
CA PRO A 305 -4.04 -25.82 -23.63
C PRO A 305 -4.38 -26.43 -22.28
N GLU A 306 -4.94 -27.65 -22.29
CA GLU A 306 -5.33 -28.37 -21.07
C GLU A 306 -4.14 -28.72 -20.16
N ASP A 307 -2.96 -28.92 -20.74
CA ASP A 307 -1.70 -29.24 -20.06
C ASP A 307 -0.91 -27.99 -19.62
N THR A 308 -1.54 -26.82 -19.62
CA THR A 308 -0.94 -25.57 -19.14
C THR A 308 -0.62 -25.70 -17.65
N ASP A 309 0.63 -25.42 -17.26
CA ASP A 309 1.02 -25.37 -15.85
C ASP A 309 0.40 -24.13 -15.18
N THR A 310 -0.50 -24.39 -14.24
CA THR A 310 -1.17 -23.35 -13.46
C THR A 310 -0.49 -23.08 -12.12
N SER A 311 0.67 -23.68 -11.85
CA SER A 311 1.37 -23.53 -10.59
C SER A 311 1.92 -22.11 -10.45
N PRO A 312 1.55 -21.35 -9.40
CA PRO A 312 2.05 -20.00 -9.24
C PRO A 312 3.54 -19.98 -8.87
N ASN A 313 4.26 -18.98 -9.34
CA ASN A 313 5.59 -18.65 -8.84
C ASN A 313 5.46 -17.81 -7.56
N PHE A 314 6.00 -18.30 -6.45
CA PHE A 314 5.93 -17.62 -5.17
C PHE A 314 7.24 -16.91 -4.83
N ILE A 315 7.13 -15.63 -4.50
CA ILE A 315 8.24 -14.83 -3.99
C ILE A 315 7.91 -14.47 -2.54
N VAL A 316 8.76 -14.89 -1.60
CA VAL A 316 8.60 -14.49 -0.20
C VAL A 316 9.52 -13.32 0.08
N VAL A 317 8.95 -12.21 0.53
CA VAL A 317 9.68 -10.98 0.86
C VAL A 317 9.48 -10.62 2.32
N GLN A 318 10.49 -10.03 2.92
CA GLN A 318 10.40 -9.47 4.26
C GLN A 318 11.04 -8.08 4.26
N PRO A 319 10.42 -7.06 4.87
CA PRO A 319 11.02 -5.73 4.93
C PRO A 319 12.34 -5.77 5.69
N SER A 320 13.39 -5.06 5.25
CA SER A 320 14.78 -5.20 5.73
C SER A 320 15.03 -4.90 7.21
N GLY A 321 14.07 -4.36 7.95
CA GLY A 321 14.20 -4.15 9.41
C GLY A 321 14.92 -2.86 9.79
N SER A 322 15.86 -2.45 8.94
CA SER A 322 16.64 -1.23 9.03
C SER A 322 16.53 -0.49 7.72
N LEU A 323 16.14 0.79 7.77
CA LEU A 323 16.12 1.60 6.55
C LEU A 323 17.56 1.85 6.09
N ARG A 324 17.84 1.61 4.81
CA ARG A 324 19.11 1.96 4.18
C ARG A 324 18.87 3.08 3.18
N ILE A 325 19.69 4.13 3.25
CA ILE A 325 19.51 5.36 2.50
C ILE A 325 20.85 5.77 1.91
N VAL A 326 20.86 6.21 0.65
CA VAL A 326 21.98 6.94 0.05
C VAL A 326 21.48 8.35 -0.28
N LEU A 327 22.12 9.36 0.32
CA LEU A 327 21.95 10.75 -0.10
C LEU A 327 22.80 10.99 -1.33
N VAL A 328 22.16 11.41 -2.43
CA VAL A 328 22.82 11.70 -3.70
C VAL A 328 22.70 13.21 -3.93
N LEU A 329 23.81 13.93 -3.72
CA LEU A 329 23.84 15.38 -3.57
C LEU A 329 24.49 16.04 -4.77
N ASP A 330 23.74 16.91 -5.45
CA ASP A 330 24.26 17.73 -6.54
C ASP A 330 25.12 18.88 -6.00
N THR A 331 26.39 18.87 -6.40
CA THR A 331 27.39 19.88 -6.05
C THR A 331 27.85 20.66 -7.27
N SER A 332 27.07 20.70 -8.34
CA SER A 332 27.37 21.46 -9.56
C SER A 332 27.36 22.97 -9.32
N GLY A 333 27.97 23.73 -10.23
CA GLY A 333 28.05 25.19 -10.12
C GLY A 333 26.70 25.91 -10.15
N SER A 334 25.65 25.31 -10.72
CA SER A 334 24.30 25.86 -10.72
C SER A 334 23.61 25.76 -9.34
N MET A 335 24.12 24.88 -8.47
CA MET A 335 23.69 24.78 -7.08
C MET A 335 24.34 25.84 -6.18
N ASP A 336 25.40 26.54 -6.61
CA ASP A 336 26.14 27.48 -5.77
C ASP A 336 25.24 28.57 -5.14
N GLY A 337 25.58 28.98 -3.92
CA GLY A 337 24.82 29.94 -3.14
C GLY A 337 23.61 29.36 -2.39
N GLU A 338 22.42 29.94 -2.60
CA GLU A 338 21.24 29.66 -1.76
C GLU A 338 20.75 28.20 -1.88
N ARG A 339 20.81 27.61 -3.08
CA ARG A 339 20.39 26.21 -3.33
C ARG A 339 21.27 25.24 -2.56
N PHE A 340 22.60 25.37 -2.68
CA PHE A 340 23.56 24.55 -1.96
C PHE A 340 23.41 24.69 -0.44
N ASP A 341 23.37 25.93 0.07
CA ASP A 341 23.18 26.15 1.51
C ASP A 341 21.87 25.53 2.03
N LYS A 342 20.81 25.55 1.21
CA LYS A 342 19.50 24.98 1.54
C LYS A 342 19.54 23.45 1.54
N MET A 343 20.19 22.86 0.53
CA MET A 343 20.42 21.42 0.41
C MET A 343 21.21 20.90 1.62
N ILE A 344 22.37 21.50 1.93
CA ILE A 344 23.23 21.07 3.04
C ILE A 344 22.52 21.21 4.38
N ARG A 345 21.77 22.30 4.62
CA ARG A 345 20.97 22.46 5.84
C ARG A 345 19.88 21.40 5.98
N GLY A 346 19.17 21.10 4.88
CA GLY A 346 18.15 20.05 4.84
C GLY A 346 18.75 18.67 5.11
N ALA A 347 19.83 18.31 4.41
CA ALA A 347 20.53 17.04 4.56
C ALA A 347 21.09 16.84 5.98
N LYS A 348 21.64 17.90 6.57
CA LYS A 348 22.12 17.86 7.95
C LYS A 348 21.00 17.61 8.95
N ASN A 349 19.88 18.32 8.84
CA ASN A 349 18.71 18.07 9.68
C ASN A 349 18.13 16.66 9.47
N PHE A 350 18.12 16.19 8.23
CA PHE A 350 17.68 14.84 7.89
C PHE A 350 18.48 13.77 8.64
N ILE A 351 19.81 13.79 8.51
CA ILE A 351 20.71 12.85 9.20
C ILE A 351 20.56 12.97 10.72
N GLN A 352 20.47 14.18 11.25
CA GLN A 352 20.49 14.40 12.70
C GLN A 352 19.15 14.16 13.40
N SER A 353 18.02 14.36 12.72
CA SER A 353 16.71 14.46 13.38
C SER A 353 15.57 13.68 12.72
N ILE A 354 15.65 13.36 11.42
CA ILE A 354 14.52 12.74 10.70
C ILE A 354 14.73 11.23 10.54
N VAL A 355 15.94 10.78 10.21
CA VAL A 355 16.23 9.36 10.01
C VAL A 355 16.05 8.60 11.34
N PRO A 356 15.23 7.54 11.42
CA PRO A 356 15.06 6.75 12.63
C PRO A 356 16.34 6.05 13.08
N ASN A 357 16.41 5.73 14.36
CA ASN A 357 17.50 4.92 14.89
C ASN A 357 17.57 3.54 14.21
N ASN A 358 18.76 2.94 14.20
CA ASN A 358 19.05 1.66 13.55
C ASN A 358 18.83 1.67 12.03
N SER A 359 18.89 2.85 11.41
CA SER A 359 18.95 3.04 9.96
C SER A 359 20.38 3.31 9.53
N TYR A 360 20.67 3.06 8.26
CA TYR A 360 21.98 3.27 7.65
C TYR A 360 21.88 4.38 6.61
N VAL A 361 22.86 5.29 6.62
CA VAL A 361 22.93 6.39 5.66
C VAL A 361 24.32 6.44 5.04
N ALA A 362 24.37 6.58 3.71
CA ALA A 362 25.55 6.88 2.93
C ALA A 362 25.42 8.25 2.26
N ILE A 363 26.54 8.84 1.87
CA ILE A 363 26.59 10.16 1.21
C ILE A 363 27.42 10.02 -0.06
N VAL A 364 26.82 10.43 -1.17
CA VAL A 364 27.44 10.52 -2.49
C VAL A 364 27.22 11.94 -2.99
N GLU A 365 28.30 12.64 -3.33
CA GLU A 365 28.23 13.92 -4.05
C GLU A 365 28.54 13.72 -5.53
N PHE A 366 27.99 14.58 -6.39
CA PHE A 366 28.31 14.57 -7.80
C PHE A 366 28.38 15.97 -8.42
N ASN A 367 29.23 16.10 -9.43
CA ASN A 367 29.32 17.24 -10.34
C ASN A 367 29.74 16.75 -11.75
N TYR A 368 31.00 16.93 -12.16
CA TYR A 368 31.60 16.29 -13.34
C TYR A 368 31.67 14.76 -13.20
N GLU A 369 32.01 14.32 -12.00
CA GLU A 369 32.12 12.92 -11.58
C GLU A 369 31.40 12.77 -10.23
N SER A 370 31.27 11.53 -9.75
CA SER A 370 30.66 11.22 -8.44
C SER A 370 31.72 10.79 -7.43
N ILE A 371 31.59 11.24 -6.18
CA ILE A 371 32.49 10.92 -5.06
C ILE A 371 31.67 10.31 -3.93
N VAL A 372 32.20 9.25 -3.31
CA VAL A 372 31.59 8.63 -2.12
C VAL A 372 32.21 9.27 -0.87
N ASP A 373 31.49 10.20 -0.25
CA ASP A 373 31.91 10.84 1.00
C ASP A 373 31.80 9.89 2.20
N SER A 374 30.80 9.02 2.16
CA SER A 374 30.60 7.98 3.17
C SER A 374 29.88 6.77 2.60
N TYR A 375 30.36 5.58 2.96
CA TYR A 375 29.60 4.34 2.81
C TYR A 375 28.49 4.25 3.88
N MET A 376 27.71 3.16 3.85
CA MET A 376 26.59 2.91 4.76
C MET A 376 27.02 2.97 6.23
N THR A 377 26.65 4.05 6.91
CA THR A 377 26.96 4.29 8.34
C THR A 377 25.70 4.12 9.17
N GLU A 378 25.76 3.28 10.20
CA GLU A 378 24.64 3.05 11.11
C GLU A 378 24.41 4.25 12.04
N LEU A 379 23.16 4.71 12.13
CA LEU A 379 22.75 5.80 12.99
C LEU A 379 22.17 5.26 14.30
N THR A 380 23.05 5.09 15.30
CA THR A 380 22.70 4.57 16.63
C THR A 380 22.73 5.64 17.73
N SER A 381 23.38 6.79 17.50
CA SER A 381 23.57 7.81 18.52
C SER A 381 23.66 9.23 17.95
N VAL A 382 23.58 10.23 18.84
CA VAL A 382 23.84 11.63 18.47
C VAL A 382 25.25 11.82 17.90
N ILE A 383 26.23 11.06 18.40
CA ILE A 383 27.62 11.14 17.94
C ILE A 383 27.74 10.62 16.50
N SER A 384 27.24 9.42 16.22
CA SER A 384 27.31 8.85 14.87
C SER A 384 26.59 9.71 13.83
N ARG A 385 25.49 10.36 14.22
CA ARG A 385 24.77 11.34 13.38
C ARG A 385 25.58 12.61 13.10
N LYS A 386 26.28 13.14 14.11
CA LYS A 386 27.16 14.32 13.95
C LYS A 386 28.37 14.02 13.08
N ASP A 387 28.99 12.86 13.30
CA ASP A 387 30.15 12.42 12.53
C ASP A 387 29.77 12.27 11.06
N LEU A 388 28.67 11.59 10.74
CA LEU A 388 28.19 11.47 9.36
C LEU A 388 27.82 12.82 8.75
N ALA A 389 27.10 13.68 9.48
CA ALA A 389 26.73 15.01 8.99
C ALA A 389 27.93 15.93 8.77
N SER A 390 29.09 15.65 9.38
CA SER A 390 30.32 16.41 9.14
C SER A 390 31.00 16.08 7.80
N LEU A 391 30.60 14.97 7.16
CA LEU A 391 31.05 14.53 5.84
C LEU A 391 30.21 15.11 4.70
N LEU A 392 29.23 15.97 5.00
CA LEU A 392 28.45 16.63 3.96
C LEU A 392 29.35 17.56 3.10
N PRO A 393 29.05 17.69 1.81
CA PRO A 393 29.80 18.54 0.90
C PRO A 393 29.94 19.98 1.38
N THR A 394 31.06 20.62 1.03
CA THR A 394 31.38 21.98 1.50
C THR A 394 31.50 23.01 0.38
N LEU A 395 31.50 22.58 -0.88
CA LEU A 395 31.62 23.43 -2.05
C LEU A 395 30.70 22.93 -3.16
N ALA A 396 30.11 23.85 -3.91
CA ALA A 396 29.45 23.58 -5.17
C ALA A 396 30.26 24.19 -6.31
N ASP A 397 30.67 23.38 -7.29
CA ASP A 397 31.35 23.80 -8.51
C ASP A 397 31.21 22.72 -9.60
N GLY A 398 31.39 23.14 -10.85
CA GLY A 398 31.50 22.24 -11.98
C GLY A 398 30.18 21.95 -12.71
N ALA A 399 30.23 20.91 -13.53
CA ALA A 399 29.10 20.47 -14.35
C ALA A 399 28.16 19.54 -13.56
N THR A 400 27.13 19.01 -14.23
CA THR A 400 26.08 18.20 -13.61
C THR A 400 25.97 16.85 -14.32
N CYS A 401 26.41 15.77 -13.67
CA CYS A 401 26.26 14.38 -14.11
C CYS A 401 25.37 13.59 -13.16
N ILE A 402 24.04 13.64 -13.38
CA ILE A 402 23.07 12.99 -12.50
C ILE A 402 23.17 11.47 -12.62
N GLY A 403 23.31 10.94 -13.84
CA GLY A 403 23.51 9.50 -14.05
C GLY A 403 24.77 8.95 -13.36
N CYS A 404 25.86 9.73 -13.27
CA CYS A 404 27.05 9.34 -12.51
C CYS A 404 26.74 9.16 -11.02
N GLY A 405 26.01 10.12 -10.43
CA GLY A 405 25.58 10.06 -9.03
C GLY A 405 24.71 8.84 -8.74
N ILE A 406 23.75 8.54 -9.61
CA ILE A 406 22.85 7.38 -9.48
C ILE A 406 23.63 6.06 -9.53
N VAL A 407 24.48 5.86 -10.53
CA VAL A 407 25.27 4.61 -10.68
C VAL A 407 26.15 4.37 -9.46
N THR A 408 26.84 5.41 -8.98
CA THR A 408 27.67 5.32 -7.77
C THR A 408 26.83 5.05 -6.52
N ALA A 409 25.64 5.65 -6.42
CA ALA A 409 24.73 5.38 -5.31
C ALA A 409 24.23 3.93 -5.29
N ILE A 410 23.95 3.32 -6.46
CA ILE A 410 23.63 1.89 -6.58
C ILE A 410 24.82 1.04 -6.14
N GLN A 411 26.04 1.37 -6.56
CA GLN A 411 27.25 0.66 -6.12
C GLN A 411 27.44 0.72 -4.60
N VAL A 412 27.18 1.88 -3.98
CA VAL A 412 27.23 2.05 -2.53
C VAL A 412 26.12 1.24 -1.83
N ALA A 413 24.93 1.17 -2.41
CA ALA A 413 23.84 0.33 -1.92
C ALA A 413 24.18 -1.17 -1.96
N GLN A 414 24.98 -1.59 -2.94
CA GLN A 414 25.43 -2.97 -3.15
C GLN A 414 26.76 -3.31 -2.46
N TYR A 415 27.34 -2.36 -1.73
CA TYR A 415 28.64 -2.52 -1.11
C TYR A 415 28.67 -3.77 -0.20
N ASN A 416 29.78 -4.53 -0.23
CA ASN A 416 29.94 -5.81 0.47
C ASN A 416 28.86 -6.86 0.13
N ASP A 417 28.48 -6.97 -1.13
CA ASP A 417 27.49 -7.94 -1.64
C ASP A 417 26.11 -7.81 -0.96
N MET A 418 25.80 -6.61 -0.45
CA MET A 418 24.50 -6.32 0.10
C MET A 418 23.46 -6.22 -1.02
N ASP A 419 22.26 -6.72 -0.77
CA ASP A 419 21.15 -6.57 -1.70
C ASP A 419 20.74 -5.08 -1.78
N SER A 420 20.71 -4.46 -2.96
CA SER A 420 20.27 -3.06 -3.12
C SER A 420 18.74 -2.88 -3.09
N ARG A 421 17.98 -3.98 -3.12
CA ARG A 421 16.53 -3.91 -3.21
C ARG A 421 15.92 -3.22 -1.98
N GLY A 422 15.02 -2.28 -2.26
CA GLY A 422 14.36 -1.46 -1.24
C GLY A 422 15.24 -0.40 -0.57
N VAL A 423 16.49 -0.20 -1.03
CA VAL A 423 17.33 0.91 -0.58
C VAL A 423 16.81 2.22 -1.16
N TYR A 424 16.73 3.26 -0.33
CA TYR A 424 16.28 4.59 -0.75
C TYR A 424 17.46 5.38 -1.31
N LEU A 425 17.38 5.81 -2.55
CA LEU A 425 18.28 6.83 -3.10
C LEU A 425 17.53 8.16 -3.05
N ILE A 426 18.00 9.14 -2.28
CA ILE A 426 17.36 10.46 -2.23
C ILE A 426 18.25 11.43 -3.00
N LEU A 427 17.81 11.77 -4.21
CA LEU A 427 18.49 12.64 -5.14
C LEU A 427 18.08 14.09 -4.93
N LEU A 428 19.04 14.98 -4.70
CA LEU A 428 18.84 16.42 -4.55
C LEU A 428 19.60 17.14 -5.66
N SER A 429 18.89 17.81 -6.58
CA SER A 429 19.47 18.45 -7.77
C SER A 429 18.57 19.57 -8.29
N ASP A 430 19.11 20.50 -9.09
CA ASP A 430 18.32 21.47 -9.87
C ASP A 430 17.98 20.96 -11.29
N GLY A 431 18.43 19.75 -11.66
CA GLY A 431 18.00 19.04 -12.86
C GLY A 431 18.69 19.45 -14.16
N GLU A 432 19.75 20.27 -14.12
CA GLU A 432 20.47 20.71 -15.32
C GLU A 432 21.54 19.71 -15.80
N GLU A 433 21.18 18.45 -16.05
CA GLU A 433 22.14 17.45 -16.54
C GLU A 433 22.81 17.91 -17.85
N ASN A 434 24.13 18.01 -17.82
CA ASN A 434 24.90 18.62 -18.92
C ASN A 434 26.28 17.97 -19.14
N HIS A 435 26.59 16.88 -18.42
CA HIS A 435 27.86 16.17 -18.51
C HIS A 435 27.72 14.67 -18.23
N GLY A 436 28.66 13.88 -18.75
CA GLY A 436 28.83 12.48 -18.38
C GLY A 436 27.71 11.55 -18.87
N THR A 437 27.32 10.61 -18.02
CA THR A 437 26.30 9.58 -18.31
C THR A 437 24.90 10.15 -18.11
N PRO A 438 24.05 10.19 -19.15
CA PRO A 438 22.67 10.66 -19.02
C PRO A 438 21.82 9.76 -18.12
N ILE A 439 20.80 10.33 -17.47
CA ILE A 439 19.81 9.58 -16.69
C ILE A 439 19.19 8.43 -17.50
N ALA A 440 18.85 8.68 -18.76
CA ALA A 440 18.25 7.68 -19.66
C ALA A 440 19.09 6.40 -19.81
N ASP A 441 20.42 6.52 -19.75
CA ASP A 441 21.34 5.39 -19.90
C ASP A 441 21.48 4.58 -18.60
N THR A 442 20.91 5.03 -17.50
CA THR A 442 20.97 4.37 -16.17
C THR A 442 19.66 3.68 -15.78
N MET A 443 18.63 3.74 -16.63
CA MET A 443 17.30 3.18 -16.33
C MET A 443 17.32 1.68 -16.09
N ASP A 444 18.04 0.92 -16.91
CA ASP A 444 18.17 -0.54 -16.76
C ASP A 444 18.90 -0.91 -15.46
N ASP A 445 19.90 -0.12 -15.05
CA ASP A 445 20.63 -0.33 -13.79
C ASP A 445 19.74 -0.04 -12.57
N ILE A 446 18.90 1.00 -12.66
CA ILE A 446 17.94 1.37 -11.61
C ILE A 446 16.88 0.27 -11.46
N GLU A 447 16.29 -0.18 -12.57
CA GLU A 447 15.29 -1.24 -12.56
C GLU A 447 15.90 -2.57 -12.06
N GLY A 448 17.06 -2.95 -12.58
CA GLY A 448 17.75 -4.19 -12.19
C GLY A 448 18.25 -4.21 -10.74
N SER A 449 18.55 -3.05 -10.15
CA SER A 449 19.01 -2.95 -8.77
C SER A 449 17.87 -2.96 -7.74
N GLY A 450 16.64 -2.64 -8.16
CA GLY A 450 15.44 -2.61 -7.31
C GLY A 450 15.48 -1.56 -6.19
N VAL A 451 16.29 -0.52 -6.37
CA VAL A 451 16.33 0.66 -5.49
C VAL A 451 15.06 1.50 -5.66
N ILE A 452 14.74 2.31 -4.65
CA ILE A 452 13.66 3.31 -4.73
C ILE A 452 14.30 4.68 -4.80
N VAL A 453 14.07 5.41 -5.89
CA VAL A 453 14.60 6.76 -6.06
C VAL A 453 13.55 7.77 -5.63
N HIS A 454 13.91 8.62 -4.67
CA HIS A 454 13.18 9.83 -4.33
C HIS A 454 13.93 11.03 -4.89
N SER A 455 13.21 12.05 -5.35
CA SER A 455 13.81 13.26 -5.92
C SER A 455 13.34 14.51 -5.18
N ILE A 456 14.28 15.42 -4.91
CA ILE A 456 14.02 16.77 -4.41
C ILE A 456 14.68 17.75 -5.38
N ALA A 457 13.85 18.34 -6.23
CA ALA A 457 14.23 19.27 -7.27
C ALA A 457 14.32 20.71 -6.75
N PHE A 458 15.34 21.48 -7.14
CA PHE A 458 15.45 22.92 -6.88
C PHE A 458 15.15 23.73 -8.15
N TYR A 459 13.96 24.36 -8.21
CA TYR A 459 13.46 25.22 -9.30
C TYR A 459 13.31 24.56 -10.69
N GLU A 460 12.18 24.82 -11.38
CA GLU A 460 11.78 24.29 -12.72
C GLU A 460 12.60 23.11 -13.26
N ALA A 461 12.75 22.07 -12.43
CA ALA A 461 13.66 20.99 -12.75
C ALA A 461 13.05 20.15 -13.85
N ASP A 462 13.93 19.50 -14.60
CA ASP A 462 13.55 18.59 -15.67
C ASP A 462 12.54 17.55 -15.16
N THR A 463 11.50 17.30 -15.97
CA THR A 463 10.48 16.27 -15.68
C THR A 463 11.11 14.88 -15.49
N GLN A 464 12.32 14.67 -16.00
CA GLN A 464 13.11 13.46 -15.80
C GLN A 464 13.28 13.06 -14.31
N LEU A 465 13.41 14.01 -13.38
CA LEU A 465 13.53 13.69 -11.95
C LEU A 465 12.22 13.21 -11.32
N GLU A 466 11.09 13.71 -11.82
CA GLU A 466 9.76 13.26 -11.42
C GLU A 466 9.46 11.88 -11.99
N ASP A 467 9.75 11.69 -13.28
CA ASP A 467 9.60 10.40 -13.98
C ASP A 467 10.42 9.30 -13.30
N LEU A 468 11.66 9.59 -12.91
CA LEU A 468 12.53 8.63 -12.23
C LEU A 468 11.96 8.20 -10.87
N ALA A 469 11.47 9.16 -10.08
CA ALA A 469 10.83 8.85 -8.80
C ALA A 469 9.57 8.02 -9.01
N GLN A 470 8.73 8.39 -9.98
CA GLN A 470 7.50 7.67 -10.29
C GLN A 470 7.76 6.23 -10.75
N MET A 471 8.73 6.03 -11.66
CA MET A 471 9.11 4.70 -12.17
C MET A 471 9.56 3.77 -11.05
N THR A 472 10.30 4.31 -10.08
CA THR A 472 10.83 3.54 -8.94
C THR A 472 9.85 3.43 -7.77
N GLY A 473 8.67 4.06 -7.86
CA GLY A 473 7.68 4.11 -6.79
C GLY A 473 8.06 5.03 -5.63
N GLY A 474 9.04 5.91 -5.83
CA GLY A 474 9.44 6.94 -4.89
C GLY A 474 8.61 8.21 -4.99
N ILE A 475 9.07 9.25 -4.30
CA ILE A 475 8.39 10.54 -4.16
C ILE A 475 9.25 11.59 -4.82
N SER A 476 8.63 12.43 -5.64
CA SER A 476 9.21 13.67 -6.15
C SER A 476 8.69 14.86 -5.35
N ALA A 477 9.57 15.83 -5.09
CA ALA A 477 9.21 17.11 -4.49
C ALA A 477 9.97 18.24 -5.18
N THR A 478 9.32 19.39 -5.38
CA THR A 478 9.95 20.57 -5.98
C THR A 478 10.00 21.71 -4.98
N CYS A 479 11.19 22.25 -4.78
CA CYS A 479 11.46 23.37 -3.90
C CYS A 479 11.85 24.61 -4.71
N ALA A 480 11.23 25.74 -4.42
CA ALA A 480 11.62 27.02 -5.00
C ALA A 480 13.02 27.44 -4.50
N ASP A 481 13.76 28.18 -5.33
CA ASP A 481 15.11 28.67 -5.03
C ASP A 481 15.17 29.56 -3.79
N GLY A 482 14.16 30.42 -3.62
CA GLY A 482 14.09 31.33 -2.50
C GLY A 482 13.58 30.68 -1.20
N GLY A 483 14.06 31.19 -0.08
CA GLY A 483 13.45 30.99 1.25
C GLY A 483 14.19 29.98 2.13
N SER A 484 13.48 29.49 3.16
CA SER A 484 14.06 28.59 4.17
C SER A 484 14.26 27.16 3.63
N ALA A 485 15.05 26.35 4.35
CA ALA A 485 15.20 24.91 4.10
C ALA A 485 13.95 24.07 4.41
N GLN A 486 12.84 24.71 4.80
CA GLN A 486 11.60 24.06 5.21
C GLN A 486 11.03 23.11 4.14
N CYS A 487 11.12 23.49 2.85
CA CYS A 487 10.63 22.64 1.76
C CYS A 487 11.40 21.31 1.70
N VAL A 488 12.73 21.37 1.75
CA VAL A 488 13.62 20.19 1.70
C VAL A 488 13.38 19.31 2.94
N ILE A 489 13.29 19.93 4.12
CA ILE A 489 12.98 19.22 5.38
C ILE A 489 11.61 18.52 5.28
N SER A 490 10.59 19.20 4.76
CA SER A 490 9.24 18.62 4.62
C SER A 490 9.22 17.46 3.61
N ALA A 491 9.99 17.56 2.53
CA ALA A 491 10.16 16.49 1.55
C ALA A 491 10.82 15.26 2.20
N PHE A 492 11.89 15.46 2.96
CA PHE A 492 12.54 14.39 3.73
C PHE A 492 11.58 13.72 4.73
N VAL A 493 10.81 14.50 5.50
CA VAL A 493 9.81 13.93 6.41
C VAL A 493 8.78 13.10 5.63
N SER A 494 8.31 13.59 4.49
CA SER A 494 7.33 12.88 3.65
C SER A 494 7.87 11.56 3.11
N ILE A 495 9.12 11.54 2.63
CA ILE A 495 9.83 10.32 2.17
C ILE A 495 9.92 9.27 3.28
N ILE A 496 10.24 9.72 4.50
CA ILE A 496 10.41 8.85 5.67
C ILE A 496 9.07 8.45 6.31
N ALA A 497 8.01 9.22 6.08
CA ALA A 497 6.67 8.92 6.55
C ALA A 497 5.93 7.93 5.64
N GLN A 498 6.07 8.06 4.31
CA GLN A 498 5.50 7.13 3.34
C GLN A 498 6.35 5.87 3.19
N ARG A 499 6.70 5.21 4.30
CA ARG A 499 7.43 3.95 4.25
C ARG A 499 6.49 2.82 3.85
N PRO A 500 6.67 2.19 2.68
CA PRO A 500 5.94 0.96 2.36
C PRO A 500 6.38 -0.19 3.28
N GLN A 501 7.54 -0.07 3.95
CA GLN A 501 8.29 -1.21 4.49
C GLN A 501 8.47 -1.28 6.01
N SER A 502 7.94 -0.37 6.83
CA SER A 502 8.53 -0.24 8.17
C SER A 502 7.90 -1.04 9.31
N VAL A 503 8.80 -1.82 9.90
CA VAL A 503 8.93 -2.27 11.31
C VAL A 503 9.01 -1.10 12.31
N ALA A 504 9.23 0.12 11.83
CA ALA A 504 9.40 1.28 12.70
C ALA A 504 8.06 1.57 13.39
N ALA A 505 8.02 1.35 14.70
CA ALA A 505 6.89 1.71 15.56
C ALA A 505 6.57 3.22 15.55
N SER A 506 7.42 4.05 14.93
CA SER A 506 7.24 5.49 14.79
C SER A 506 7.81 6.01 13.48
N ALA A 507 6.94 6.28 12.50
CA ALA A 507 7.27 7.21 11.43
C ALA A 507 7.17 8.65 11.97
N PRO A 508 8.09 9.57 11.62
CA PRO A 508 7.96 10.96 12.01
C PRO A 508 6.73 11.57 11.34
N ILE A 509 5.88 12.21 12.13
CA ILE A 509 4.70 12.94 11.64
C ILE A 509 4.98 14.43 11.76
N GLN A 510 4.90 15.15 10.65
CA GLN A 510 5.02 16.61 10.66
C GLN A 510 3.73 17.25 11.20
N VAL A 511 3.76 17.70 12.46
CA VAL A 511 2.61 18.36 13.10
C VAL A 511 2.39 19.77 12.56
N GLN A 512 3.47 20.55 12.45
CA GLN A 512 3.42 21.93 11.97
C GLN A 512 4.70 22.30 11.26
N SER A 513 4.58 23.18 10.26
CA SER A 513 5.70 23.72 9.52
C SER A 513 5.34 25.12 9.04
N SER A 514 6.15 26.12 9.41
CA SER A 514 5.91 27.53 9.06
C SER A 514 7.23 28.26 8.83
N THR A 515 7.16 29.31 8.00
CA THR A 515 8.26 30.27 7.81
C THR A 515 7.82 31.63 8.34
N ILE A 516 8.70 32.28 9.09
CA ILE A 516 8.49 33.61 9.66
C ILE A 516 9.61 34.52 9.19
N THR A 517 9.27 35.72 8.72
CA THR A 517 10.24 36.77 8.39
C THR A 517 10.34 37.75 9.55
N LEU A 518 11.55 37.98 10.06
CA LEU A 518 11.81 38.95 11.13
C LEU A 518 12.51 40.18 10.54
N ASP A 519 12.00 41.37 10.84
CA ASP A 519 12.67 42.63 10.48
C ASP A 519 13.93 42.81 11.34
N VAL A 520 15.09 42.81 10.68
CA VAL A 520 16.43 42.90 11.30
C VAL A 520 16.75 44.32 11.81
N ILE A 521 15.92 45.32 11.48
CA ILE A 521 16.16 46.74 11.82
C ILE A 521 15.99 47.00 13.33
N SER A 522 15.27 46.14 14.05
CA SER A 522 15.19 46.19 15.51
C SER A 522 15.92 44.99 16.13
N LEU A 523 17.01 45.23 16.85
CA LEU A 523 17.82 44.22 17.57
C LEU A 523 17.06 43.47 18.69
N SER A 524 15.73 43.55 18.73
CA SER A 524 14.86 43.05 19.80
C SER A 524 13.49 42.58 19.27
N SER A 525 13.35 42.24 17.99
CA SER A 525 12.10 41.66 17.48
C SER A 525 11.90 40.26 18.05
N ILE A 526 10.89 40.11 18.90
CA ILE A 526 10.49 38.81 19.48
C ILE A 526 9.23 38.37 18.74
N HIS A 527 9.24 37.14 18.24
CA HIS A 527 8.06 36.49 17.69
C HIS A 527 7.72 35.27 18.54
N THR A 528 6.44 35.15 18.88
CA THR A 528 5.92 34.01 19.64
C THR A 528 4.88 33.30 18.80
N THR A 529 5.07 31.99 18.63
CA THR A 529 4.12 31.10 17.97
C THR A 529 3.71 30.02 18.95
N ASN A 530 2.42 29.70 18.98
CA ASN A 530 1.90 28.58 19.76
C ASN A 530 1.77 27.37 18.84
N VAL A 531 2.22 26.21 19.33
CA VAL A 531 2.08 24.91 18.66
C VAL A 531 1.20 24.05 19.55
N MET A 532 0.15 23.46 18.97
CA MET A 532 -0.71 22.51 19.68
C MET A 532 -0.35 21.10 19.22
N ILE A 533 -0.03 20.23 20.17
CA ILE A 533 0.31 18.82 19.92
C ILE A 533 -0.73 17.98 20.64
N ASP A 534 -1.31 17.01 19.92
CA ASP A 534 -2.23 16.06 20.53
C ASP A 534 -1.46 15.10 21.45
N ALA A 535 -2.03 14.79 22.62
CA ALA A 535 -1.39 13.96 23.63
C ALA A 535 -1.01 12.55 23.12
N PHE A 536 -1.68 12.04 22.08
CA PHE A 536 -1.38 10.74 21.48
C PHE A 536 -0.23 10.79 20.44
N LEU A 537 0.24 11.97 20.04
CA LEU A 537 1.32 12.16 19.04
C LEU A 537 2.69 12.52 19.66
N GLY A 538 2.76 12.64 20.99
CA GLY A 538 3.77 13.43 21.69
C GLY A 538 5.10 12.76 22.07
N LEU A 539 5.30 11.47 21.80
CA LEU A 539 6.54 10.78 22.18
C LEU A 539 7.72 11.25 21.32
N ASN A 540 8.77 11.79 21.95
CA ASN A 540 9.99 12.30 21.30
C ASN A 540 9.74 13.40 20.26
N THR A 541 9.01 14.44 20.64
CA THR A 541 8.76 15.61 19.77
C THR A 541 10.07 16.35 19.49
N VAL A 542 10.37 16.60 18.22
CA VAL A 542 11.54 17.37 17.79
C VAL A 542 11.09 18.67 17.13
N MET A 543 11.54 19.81 17.67
CA MET A 543 11.38 21.12 17.05
C MET A 543 12.68 21.50 16.36
N THR A 544 12.63 21.70 15.04
CA THR A 544 13.77 22.19 14.25
C THR A 544 13.51 23.63 13.83
N ILE A 545 14.45 24.51 14.11
CA ILE A 545 14.43 25.91 13.70
C ILE A 545 15.64 26.19 12.84
N THR A 546 15.43 26.68 11.61
CA THR A 546 16.50 27.08 10.69
C THR A 546 16.37 28.56 10.34
N TRP A 547 17.49 29.25 10.12
CA TRP A 547 17.48 30.66 9.72
C TRP A 547 18.54 30.96 8.66
N THR A 548 18.41 32.10 7.97
CA THR A 548 19.23 32.45 6.79
C THR A 548 20.26 33.55 7.06
N VAL A 549 20.03 34.45 8.02
CA VAL A 549 20.87 35.63 8.29
C VAL A 549 21.86 35.44 9.45
N ASN A 550 22.88 36.30 9.55
CA ASN A 550 23.73 36.43 10.74
C ASN A 550 23.29 37.73 11.45
N PRO A 551 22.72 37.70 12.67
CA PRO A 551 23.25 36.98 13.82
C PRO A 551 22.50 35.70 14.23
N ILE A 552 23.09 34.96 15.17
CA ILE A 552 22.50 33.80 15.84
C ILE A 552 21.18 34.23 16.50
N ILE A 553 20.10 33.50 16.22
CA ILE A 553 18.82 33.68 16.88
C ILE A 553 18.82 32.97 18.24
N SER A 554 18.08 33.52 19.21
CA SER A 554 17.81 32.85 20.48
C SER A 554 16.42 32.25 20.41
N VAL A 555 16.30 30.93 20.62
CA VAL A 555 15.02 30.24 20.70
C VAL A 555 14.76 29.84 22.15
N THR A 556 13.51 30.00 22.59
CA THR A 556 13.06 29.52 23.91
C THR A 556 11.73 28.82 23.72
N VAL A 557 11.67 27.56 24.13
CA VAL A 557 10.46 26.74 24.10
C VAL A 557 9.88 26.73 25.51
N ARG A 558 8.57 26.94 25.62
CA ARG A 558 7.85 26.89 26.90
C ARG A 558 6.77 25.80 26.83
N GLY A 559 6.86 24.84 27.75
CA GLY A 559 5.87 23.79 27.94
C GLY A 559 4.61 24.28 28.67
N PRO A 560 3.48 23.56 28.56
CA PRO A 560 2.23 23.91 29.22
C PRO A 560 2.30 23.79 30.75
N ASP A 561 3.21 22.95 31.27
CA ASP A 561 3.52 22.79 32.70
C ASP A 561 4.40 23.92 33.27
N GLY A 562 4.86 24.84 32.42
CA GLY A 562 5.77 25.94 32.77
C GLY A 562 7.25 25.63 32.57
N THR A 563 7.61 24.45 32.05
CA THR A 563 8.99 24.08 31.69
C THR A 563 9.53 25.04 30.62
N VAL A 564 10.80 25.44 30.76
CA VAL A 564 11.45 26.37 29.85
C VAL A 564 12.74 25.77 29.33
N ILE A 565 12.79 25.53 28.01
CA ILE A 565 13.98 25.03 27.32
C ILE A 565 14.62 26.19 26.56
N ASN A 566 15.91 26.44 26.82
CA ASN A 566 16.71 27.45 26.15
C ASN A 566 18.16 26.94 25.98
N SER A 567 19.08 27.78 25.53
CA SER A 567 20.48 27.44 25.25
C SER A 567 21.31 26.87 26.42
N THR A 568 20.77 26.83 27.63
CA THR A 568 21.42 26.21 28.80
C THR A 568 20.89 24.81 29.13
N ASP A 569 19.81 24.38 28.48
CA ASP A 569 19.21 23.06 28.67
C ASP A 569 19.89 22.01 27.76
N ALA A 570 20.10 20.79 28.27
CA ALA A 570 20.72 19.71 27.51
C ALA A 570 19.88 19.25 26.30
N ARG A 571 18.57 19.52 26.31
CA ARG A 571 17.64 19.26 25.20
C ARG A 571 17.76 20.26 24.05
N TYR A 572 18.49 21.36 24.26
CA TYR A 572 18.71 22.41 23.28
C TYR A 572 20.07 22.22 22.60
N GLU A 573 20.03 22.00 21.29
CA GLU A 573 21.22 21.94 20.47
C GLU A 573 21.22 23.08 19.45
N ALA A 574 22.33 23.81 19.37
CA ALA A 574 22.53 24.87 18.38
C ALA A 574 23.80 24.64 17.57
N ASP A 575 23.64 24.58 16.26
CA ASP A 575 24.71 24.65 15.28
C ASP A 575 24.65 26.02 14.60
N SER A 576 25.48 26.94 15.08
CA SER A 576 25.54 28.31 14.57
C SER A 576 26.18 28.41 13.19
N ILE A 577 27.00 27.43 12.78
CA ILE A 577 27.66 27.39 11.48
C ILE A 577 26.62 27.01 10.42
N SER A 578 25.88 25.93 10.68
CA SER A 578 24.82 25.46 9.79
C SER A 578 23.49 26.18 9.98
N LYS A 579 23.37 27.07 10.96
CA LYS A 579 22.16 27.85 11.27
C LYS A 579 20.94 26.97 11.57
N ILE A 580 21.14 25.98 12.44
CA ILE A 580 20.12 25.02 12.89
C ILE A 580 20.06 25.03 14.42
N ILE A 581 18.85 25.10 14.97
CA ILE A 581 18.57 24.81 16.38
C ILE A 581 17.60 23.64 16.42
N THR A 582 17.91 22.65 17.25
CA THR A 582 17.05 21.50 17.50
C THR A 582 16.72 21.45 18.98
N VAL A 583 15.43 21.30 19.29
CA VAL A 583 14.92 21.10 20.65
C VAL A 583 14.17 19.78 20.69
N THR A 584 14.58 18.89 21.60
CA THR A 584 13.96 17.56 21.76
C THR A 584 13.16 17.48 23.05
N ILE A 585 11.94 16.96 22.98
CA ILE A 585 11.01 16.81 24.11
C ILE A 585 10.61 15.33 24.17
N GLU A 586 11.08 14.61 25.20
CA GLU A 586 10.98 13.14 25.29
C GLU A 586 9.54 12.63 25.46
N GLU A 587 8.71 13.34 26.22
CA GLU A 587 7.27 13.10 26.33
C GLU A 587 6.54 14.44 26.18
N ALA A 588 5.46 14.50 25.41
CA ALA A 588 4.60 15.69 25.42
C ALA A 588 4.08 15.90 26.85
N GLU A 589 4.62 16.90 27.51
CA GLU A 589 4.11 17.41 28.78
C GLU A 589 2.67 17.88 28.52
N VAL A 590 1.67 17.15 29.03
CA VAL A 590 0.23 17.46 28.91
C VAL A 590 -0.19 18.49 29.94
#